data_AF-A0A3B9MT60-F1
#
_entry.id   AF-A0A3B9MT60-F1
#
_cell.length_a   1.000
_cell.length_b   1.000
_cell.length_c   1.000
_cell.angle_alpha   90.00
_cell.angle_beta   90.00
_cell.angle_gamma   90.00
#
_symmetry.space_group_name_H-M   'P 1'
#
loop_
_entity.id
_entity.type
_entity.pdbx_description
1 polymer ?
#
loop_
_entity_poly.entity_id
_entity_poly.type
_entity_poly.pdbx_seq_one_letter_code
_entity_poly.pdbx_strand_id
1 'polypeptide(L)'
;MKKYRLPILMLVIFETVAVTLWLTKDNLFYLFNFSYIGLAISLGVFLFIRKYKYARRIVQLLVGLYMLIYLGLICKENMQIEGFW
;
A
#
# COMPACT_ATOMS: atom_id res chain seq x y z
N MET A 1 3.27 -15.62 17.44
CA MET A 1 2.06 -15.52 16.60
C MET A 1 1.15 -14.31 16.90
N LYS A 2 0.81 -13.98 18.17
CA LYS A 2 -0.08 -12.83 18.47
C LYS A 2 0.41 -11.47 17.96
N LYS A 3 1.72 -11.23 17.95
CA LYS A 3 2.34 -9.94 17.53
C LYS A 3 2.18 -9.62 16.04
N TYR A 4 2.02 -10.61 15.17
CA TYR A 4 1.91 -10.44 13.72
C TYR A 4 0.47 -10.50 13.20
N ARG A 5 -0.52 -10.64 14.09
CA ARG A 5 -1.93 -10.65 13.71
C ARG A 5 -2.35 -9.34 13.06
N LEU A 6 -1.82 -8.22 13.56
CA LEU A 6 -2.14 -6.89 13.03
C LEU A 6 -1.73 -6.72 11.55
N PRO A 7 -0.46 -6.93 11.14
CA PRO A 7 -0.08 -6.81 9.73
C PRO A 7 -0.78 -7.83 8.83
N ILE A 8 -1.07 -9.04 9.33
CA ILE A 8 -1.82 -10.06 8.56
C ILE A 8 -3.27 -9.62 8.36
N LEU A 9 -3.95 -9.16 9.41
CA LEU A 9 -5.33 -8.66 9.33
C LEU A 9 -5.42 -7.46 8.38
N MET A 10 -4.46 -6.54 8.47
CA MET A 10 -4.37 -5.39 7.57
C MET A 10 -4.28 -5.84 6.11
N LEU A 11 -3.42 -6.82 5.82
CA LEU A 11 -3.26 -7.38 4.47
C LEU A 11 -4.57 -7.98 3.95
N VAL A 12 -5.23 -8.80 4.77
CA VAL A 12 -6.50 -9.45 4.39
C VAL A 12 -7.56 -8.40 4.07
N ILE A 13 -7.68 -7.34 4.87
CA ILE A 13 -8.65 -6.27 4.61
C ILE A 13 -8.35 -5.59 3.28
N PHE A 14 -7.10 -5.18 3.04
CA PHE A 14 -6.72 -4.51 1.80
C PHE A 14 -6.92 -5.40 0.58
N GLU A 15 -6.56 -6.67 0.66
CA GLU A 15 -6.74 -7.62 -0.44
C GLU A 15 -8.22 -7.88 -0.73
N THR A 16 -9.05 -7.97 0.32
CA THR A 16 -10.50 -8.13 0.17
C THR A 16 -11.10 -6.92 -0.54
N VAL A 17 -10.68 -5.70 -0.17
CA VAL A 17 -11.08 -4.46 -0.84
C VAL A 17 -10.57 -4.40 -2.28
N ALA A 18 -9.33 -4.83 -2.52
CA ALA A 18 -8.73 -4.88 -3.85
C ALA A 18 -9.54 -5.79 -4.80
N VAL A 19 -9.86 -7.00 -4.36
CA VAL A 19 -10.62 -7.98 -5.16
C VAL A 19 -12.06 -7.50 -5.37
N THR A 20 -12.72 -6.98 -4.34
CA THR A 20 -14.10 -6.48 -4.48
C THR A 20 -14.17 -5.27 -5.42
N LEU A 21 -13.25 -4.31 -5.32
CA LEU A 21 -13.21 -3.16 -6.24
C LEU A 21 -12.85 -3.57 -7.66
N TRP A 22 -11.92 -4.52 -7.81
CA TRP A 22 -11.58 -5.05 -9.13
C TRP A 22 -12.79 -5.69 -9.80
N LEU A 23 -13.51 -6.58 -9.10
CA LEU A 23 -14.70 -7.26 -9.65
C LEU A 23 -15.87 -6.30 -9.88
N THR A 24 -16.06 -5.29 -9.03
CA THR A 24 -17.18 -4.34 -9.17
C THR A 24 -16.95 -3.26 -10.21
N LYS A 25 -15.69 -2.89 -10.46
CA LYS A 25 -15.32 -1.85 -11.44
C LYS A 25 -14.75 -2.42 -12.74
N ASP A 26 -14.57 -3.74 -12.80
CA ASP A 26 -13.94 -4.47 -13.92
C ASP A 26 -12.60 -3.86 -14.35
N ASN A 27 -11.86 -3.28 -13.39
CA ASN A 27 -10.63 -2.54 -13.66
C ASN A 27 -9.49 -3.04 -12.77
N LEU A 28 -8.49 -3.65 -13.41
CA LEU A 28 -7.28 -4.18 -12.78
C LEU A 28 -6.49 -3.12 -12.00
N PHE A 29 -6.65 -1.83 -12.33
CA PHE A 29 -6.06 -0.73 -11.58
C PHE A 29 -6.36 -0.81 -10.08
N TYR A 30 -7.61 -1.09 -9.71
CA TYR A 30 -8.00 -1.17 -8.30
C TYR A 30 -7.36 -2.35 -7.58
N LEU A 31 -7.18 -3.48 -8.27
CA LEU A 31 -6.48 -4.63 -7.71
C LEU A 31 -5.05 -4.25 -7.33
N PHE A 32 -4.29 -3.73 -8.31
CA PHE A 32 -2.89 -3.36 -8.09
C PHE A 32 -2.73 -2.23 -7.07
N ASN A 33 -3.60 -1.22 -7.11
CA ASN A 33 -3.55 -0.07 -6.21
C ASN A 33 -3.70 -0.50 -4.75
N PHE A 34 -4.79 -1.20 -4.43
CA PHE A 34 -5.09 -1.59 -3.06
C PHE A 34 -4.17 -2.70 -2.55
N SER A 35 -3.78 -3.67 -3.39
CA SER A 35 -2.82 -4.70 -3.00
C SER A 35 -1.43 -4.11 -2.72
N TYR A 36 -0.95 -3.16 -3.53
CA TYR A 36 0.34 -2.51 -3.30
C TYR A 36 0.36 -1.73 -1.98
N ILE A 37 -0.67 -0.91 -1.73
CA ILE A 37 -0.79 -0.13 -0.48
C ILE A 37 -0.89 -1.08 0.72
N GLY A 38 -1.70 -2.14 0.60
CA GLY A 38 -1.87 -3.16 1.64
C GLY A 38 -0.54 -3.83 2.02
N LEU A 39 0.26 -4.19 1.01
CA LEU A 39 1.61 -4.75 1.22
C LEU A 39 2.55 -3.74 1.88
N ALA A 40 2.59 -2.50 1.40
CA ALA A 40 3.46 -1.46 1.95
C ALA A 40 3.16 -1.17 3.43
N ILE A 41 1.87 -1.07 3.78
CA ILE A 41 1.43 -0.84 5.17
C ILE A 41 1.72 -2.05 6.04
N SER A 42 1.41 -3.26 5.58
CA SER A 42 1.64 -4.48 6.36
C SER A 42 3.13 -4.71 6.63
N LEU A 43 3.98 -4.50 5.63
CA LEU A 43 5.43 -4.54 5.77
C LEU A 43 5.92 -3.44 6.72
N GLY A 44 5.33 -2.25 6.65
CA GLY A 44 5.60 -1.15 7.59
C GLY A 44 5.29 -1.51 9.05
N VAL A 45 4.10 -2.04 9.29
CA VAL A 45 3.66 -2.49 10.62
C VAL A 45 4.55 -3.64 11.11
N PHE A 46 4.92 -4.57 10.24
CA PHE A 46 5.84 -5.66 10.56
C PHE A 46 7.23 -5.14 10.99
N LEU A 47 7.81 -4.21 10.22
CA LEU A 47 9.10 -3.58 10.55
C LEU A 47 9.01 -2.75 11.83
N PHE A 48 7.88 -2.10 12.09
CA PHE A 48 7.63 -1.35 13.31
C PHE A 48 7.56 -2.26 14.55
N ILE A 49 6.87 -3.41 14.45
CA ILE A 49 6.84 -4.44 15.51
C ILE A 49 8.25 -4.97 15.81
N ARG A 50 9.10 -5.08 14.77
CA ARG A 50 10.52 -5.44 14.88
C ARG A 50 11.41 -4.29 15.40
N LYS A 51 10.85 -3.11 15.66
CA LYS A 51 11.58 -1.89 16.06
C LYS A 51 12.72 -1.53 15.11
N TYR A 52 12.55 -1.78 13.82
CA TYR A 52 13.58 -1.49 12.83
C TYR A 52 13.73 0.02 12.64
N LYS A 53 14.95 0.55 12.80
CA LYS A 53 15.26 1.99 12.77
C LYS A 53 14.80 2.69 11.49
N TYR A 54 14.78 1.98 10.36
CA TYR A 54 14.40 2.54 9.06
C TYR A 54 12.99 2.15 8.60
N ALA A 55 12.16 1.58 9.47
CA ALA A 55 10.80 1.15 9.12
C ALA A 55 10.00 2.26 8.40
N ARG A 56 10.01 3.48 8.96
CA ARG A 56 9.32 4.64 8.37
C ARG A 56 9.87 5.02 6.99
N ARG A 57 11.19 5.00 6.81
CA ARG A 57 11.83 5.35 5.53
C ARG A 57 11.49 4.34 4.44
N ILE A 58 11.46 3.05 4.79
CA ILE A 58 11.09 1.98 3.84
C ILE A 58 9.65 2.15 3.38
N VAL A 59 8.71 2.41 4.31
CA VAL A 59 7.30 2.62 3.97
C VAL A 59 7.13 3.87 3.11
N GLN A 60 7.77 4.98 3.48
CA GLN A 60 7.72 6.23 2.70
C GLN A 60 8.30 6.04 1.29
N LEU A 61 9.39 5.29 1.16
CA LEU A 61 9.97 4.97 -0.15
C LEU A 61 9.02 4.09 -0.97
N LEU A 62 8.40 3.06 -0.37
CA LEU A 62 7.44 2.21 -1.05
C LEU A 62 6.23 2.98 -1.58
N VAL A 63 5.64 3.84 -0.73
CA VAL A 63 4.48 4.67 -1.10
C VAL A 63 4.89 5.73 -2.13
N GLY A 64 6.06 6.36 -1.96
CA GLY A 64 6.61 7.33 -2.92
C GLY A 64 6.89 6.71 -4.30
N LEU A 65 7.42 5.49 -4.33
CA LEU A 65 7.69 4.76 -5.58
C LEU A 65 6.40 4.40 -6.30
N TYR A 66 5.38 3.98 -5.54
CA TYR A 66 4.05 3.70 -6.08
C TYR A 66 3.43 4.93 -6.72
N MET A 67 3.45 6.04 -5.99
CA MET A 67 2.99 7.33 -6.49
C MET A 67 3.76 7.69 -7.77
N LEU A 68 5.09 7.79 -7.72
CA LEU A 68 5.88 8.26 -8.87
C LEU A 68 5.78 7.34 -10.10
N ILE A 69 5.94 6.02 -9.92
CA ILE A 69 6.03 5.09 -11.05
C ILE A 69 4.63 4.68 -11.50
N TYR A 70 3.80 4.15 -10.59
CA TYR A 70 2.53 3.56 -10.99
C TYR A 70 1.51 4.65 -11.34
N LEU A 71 1.24 5.57 -10.42
CA LEU A 71 0.26 6.63 -10.67
C LEU A 71 0.79 7.67 -11.67
N GLY A 72 2.07 8.06 -11.55
CA GLY A 72 2.65 9.15 -12.35
C GLY A 72 3.08 8.73 -13.75
N LEU A 73 3.95 7.72 -13.87
CA LEU A 73 4.50 7.32 -15.18
C LEU A 73 3.56 6.40 -15.97
N ILE A 74 2.95 5.41 -15.30
CA ILE A 74 2.14 4.39 -15.98
C ILE A 74 0.71 4.89 -16.20
N CYS A 75 0.02 5.31 -15.13
CA CYS A 75 -1.37 5.74 -15.21
C CYS A 75 -1.53 7.20 -15.66
N LYS A 76 -0.45 8.01 -15.60
CA LYS A 76 -0.46 9.45 -15.93
C LYS A 76 -1.59 10.21 -15.24
N GLU A 77 -1.97 9.78 -14.04
CA GLU A 77 -2.98 10.50 -13.27
C GLU A 77 -2.38 11.83 -12.79
N ASN A 78 -3.21 12.86 -12.72
CA ASN A 78 -2.80 14.15 -12.17
C ASN A 78 -2.60 13.99 -10.66
N MET A 79 -1.40 13.59 -10.27
CA MET A 79 -1.02 13.43 -8.87
C MET A 79 -0.61 14.77 -8.28
N GLN A 80 -1.56 15.69 -8.21
CA GLN A 80 -1.40 16.87 -7.38
C GLN A 80 -1.10 16.36 -5.96
N ILE A 81 0.12 16.60 -5.49
CA ILE A 81 0.59 16.14 -4.18
C ILE A 81 -0.03 17.08 -3.14
N GLU A 82 -1.36 17.07 -3.03
CA GLU A 82 -2.09 17.83 -2.04
C GLU A 82 -1.82 17.20 -0.67
N GLY A 83 -0.87 17.77 0.08
CA GLY A 83 -0.67 17.45 1.49
C GLY A 83 0.57 16.61 1.86
N PHE A 84 1.66 16.65 1.09
CA PHE A 84 2.98 16.17 1.58
C PHE A 84 3.82 17.28 2.28
N TRP A 85 3.15 18.26 2.89
CA TRP A 85 3.75 19.22 3.82
C TRP A 85 2.97 19.27 5.13
#